data_AF-A0A662Q9J8-F1
#
_entry.id   AF-A0A662Q9J8-F1
#
_cell.length_a   1.000
_cell.length_b   1.000
_cell.length_c   1.000
_cell.angle_alpha   90.00
_cell.angle_beta   90.00
_cell.angle_gamma   90.00
#
_symmetry.space_group_name_H-M   'P 1'
#
loop_
_entity.id
_entity.type
_entity.pdbx_description
1 polymer ?
#
loop_
_entity_poly.entity_id
_entity_poly.type
_entity_poly.pdbx_seq_one_letter_code
_entity_poly.pdbx_strand_id
1 'polypeptide(L)' 'MTAQAIARPAKKVAKWKLEEVDELAKLIRDYPVVAVFKLVGLRANLLHEIRKILRDKAILRVAKKTLFCKAAEKAGKP' A
#
# COMPACT_ATOMS: atom_id res chain seq x y z
N MET A 1 43.29 -8.85 1.45
CA MET A 1 42.26 -7.85 1.85
C MET A 1 40.93 -8.25 1.21
N THR A 2 40.24 -9.26 1.76
CA THR A 2 38.94 -9.73 1.25
C THR A 2 37.84 -9.11 2.12
N ALA A 3 37.13 -8.14 1.55
CA ALA A 3 35.98 -7.51 2.17
C ALA A 3 34.82 -8.51 2.24
N GLN A 4 34.56 -9.07 3.42
CA GLN A 4 33.36 -9.86 3.66
C GLN A 4 32.14 -8.94 3.62
N ALA A 5 31.21 -9.25 2.72
CA ALA A 5 29.92 -8.59 2.61
C ALA A 5 29.13 -8.77 3.92
N ILE A 6 28.90 -7.67 4.62
CA ILE A 6 28.14 -7.63 5.87
C ILE A 6 26.68 -7.95 5.56
N ALA A 7 26.27 -9.19 5.80
CA ALA A 7 24.87 -9.59 5.76
C ALA A 7 24.10 -8.81 6.84
N ARG A 8 23.26 -7.85 6.41
CA ARG A 8 22.40 -7.10 7.32
C ARG A 8 21.42 -8.09 7.99
N PRO A 9 21.31 -8.11 9.33
CA PRO A 9 20.38 -9.01 10.00
C PRO A 9 18.95 -8.70 9.53
N ALA A 10 18.23 -9.74 9.11
CA ALA A 10 16.83 -9.63 8.70
C ALA A 10 16.00 -9.13 9.88
N LYS A 11 15.72 -7.82 9.89
CA LYS A 11 14.94 -7.16 10.93
C LYS A 11 13.56 -7.83 10.99
N LYS A 12 13.20 -8.43 12.14
CA LYS A 12 11.91 -9.13 12.34
C LYS A 12 10.77 -8.22 11.86
N VAL A 13 10.13 -8.59 10.77
CA VAL A 13 9.04 -7.79 10.18
C VAL A 13 7.81 -7.99 11.05
N ALA A 14 7.18 -6.89 11.45
CA ALA A 14 5.94 -6.94 12.22
C ALA A 14 4.82 -7.59 11.38
N LYS A 15 4.04 -8.49 11.99
CA LYS A 15 2.97 -9.25 11.32
C LYS A 15 1.98 -8.36 10.57
N TRP A 16 1.57 -7.25 11.18
CA TRP A 16 0.63 -6.30 10.57
C TRP A 16 1.08 -5.75 9.20
N LYS A 17 2.41 -5.65 8.96
CA LYS A 17 2.92 -5.18 7.66
C LYS A 17 2.76 -6.22 6.56
N LEU A 18 2.87 -7.49 6.92
CA LEU A 18 2.68 -8.60 5.99
C LEU A 18 1.19 -8.71 5.65
N GLU A 19 0.33 -8.66 6.67
CA GLU A 19 -1.13 -8.68 6.51
C GLU A 19 -1.61 -7.52 5.63
N GLU A 20 -1.17 -6.28 5.90
CA GLU A 20 -1.57 -5.12 5.09
C GLU A 20 -1.10 -5.25 3.62
N VAL A 21 0.11 -5.77 3.38
CA VAL A 21 0.61 -6.00 2.02
C VAL A 21 -0.22 -7.05 1.30
N ASP A 22 -0.64 -8.09 2.01
CA ASP A 22 -1.47 -9.16 1.45
C ASP A 22 -2.88 -8.68 1.11
N GLU A 23 -3.50 -7.87 1.97
CA GLU A 23 -4.79 -7.24 1.71
C GLU A 23 -4.73 -6.28 0.51
N LEU A 24 -3.70 -5.43 0.45
CA LEU A 24 -3.52 -4.52 -0.68
C LEU A 24 -3.27 -5.28 -1.98
N ALA A 25 -2.48 -6.36 -1.96
CA ALA A 25 -2.21 -7.18 -3.13
C ALA A 25 -3.48 -7.88 -3.65
N LYS A 26 -4.38 -8.32 -2.74
CA LYS A 26 -5.71 -8.85 -3.13
C LYS A 26 -6.54 -7.77 -3.83
N LEU A 27 -6.68 -6.59 -3.22
CA LEU A 27 -7.42 -5.48 -3.84
C LEU A 27 -6.87 -5.10 -5.23
N ILE A 28 -5.55 -5.09 -5.42
CA ILE A 28 -4.94 -4.78 -6.71
C ILE A 28 -5.25 -5.85 -7.79
N ARG A 29 -5.47 -7.10 -7.38
CA ARG A 29 -5.83 -8.22 -8.28
C ARG A 29 -7.32 -8.26 -8.58
N ASP A 30 -8.15 -8.07 -7.55
CA ASP A 30 -9.61 -8.19 -7.67
C ASP A 30 -10.23 -7.04 -8.48
N TYR A 31 -9.62 -5.85 -8.42
CA TYR A 31 -10.09 -4.68 -9.15
C TYR A 31 -9.28 -4.44 -10.44
N PRO A 32 -9.94 -4.23 -11.59
CA PRO A 32 -9.25 -4.03 -12.87
C PRO A 32 -8.51 -2.69 -12.93
N VAL A 33 -9.07 -1.65 -12.29
CA VAL A 33 -8.56 -0.28 -12.32
C VAL A 33 -8.19 0.17 -10.91
N VAL A 34 -6.96 0.67 -10.75
CA VAL A 34 -6.46 1.22 -9.49
C VAL A 34 -5.99 2.65 -9.74
N ALA A 35 -6.51 3.61 -8.96
CA ALA A 35 -6.10 5.00 -9.01
C ALA A 35 -5.33 5.37 -7.74
N VAL A 36 -4.15 6.00 -7.91
CA VAL A 36 -3.27 6.38 -6.79
C VAL A 36 -3.20 7.90 -6.69
N PHE A 37 -3.51 8.42 -5.51
CA PHE A 37 -3.52 9.86 -5.23
C PHE A 37 -2.59 10.20 -4.05
N LYS A 38 -1.93 11.35 -4.13
CA LYS A 38 -1.14 11.90 -3.02
C LYS A 38 -2.05 12.71 -2.10
N LEU A 39 -2.42 12.15 -0.95
CA LEU A 39 -3.34 12.77 0.01
C LEU A 39 -2.63 13.69 1.04
N VAL A 40 -1.39 14.09 0.78
CA VAL A 40 -0.60 14.92 1.71
C VAL A 40 -1.16 16.34 1.73
N GLY A 41 -1.48 16.87 2.92
CA GLY A 41 -1.98 18.23 3.10
C GLY A 41 -3.50 18.38 2.95
N LEU A 42 -4.23 17.28 2.75
CA LEU A 42 -5.70 17.31 2.72
C LEU A 42 -6.26 17.33 4.14
N ARG A 43 -7.27 18.17 4.37
CA ARG A 43 -8.01 18.18 5.64
C ARG A 43 -8.86 16.92 5.75
N ALA A 44 -9.06 16.44 6.97
CA ALA A 44 -9.89 15.26 7.23
C ALA A 44 -11.31 15.41 6.64
N ASN A 45 -11.94 16.58 6.78
CA ASN A 45 -13.29 16.85 6.28
C ASN A 45 -13.43 16.57 4.78
N LEU A 46 -12.46 17.02 3.98
CA LEU A 46 -12.45 16.78 2.53
C LEU A 46 -12.34 15.28 2.22
N LEU A 47 -11.54 14.54 2.98
CA LEU A 47 -11.43 13.08 2.80
C LEU A 47 -12.74 12.36 3.15
N HIS A 48 -13.47 12.84 4.15
CA HIS A 48 -14.79 12.32 4.49
C HIS A 48 -15.82 12.61 3.39
N GLU A 49 -15.78 13.79 2.78
CA GLU A 49 -16.63 14.14 1.62
C GLU A 49 -16.31 13.26 0.42
N ILE A 50 -15.03 13.12 0.04
CA ILE A 50 -14.60 12.24 -1.05
C ILE A 50 -15.07 10.80 -0.79
N ARG A 51 -14.96 10.32 0.46
CA ARG A 51 -15.44 8.99 0.84
C ARG A 51 -16.97 8.85 0.73
N LYS A 52 -17.74 9.91 0.97
CA LYS A 52 -19.21 9.89 0.77
C LYS A 52 -19.55 9.80 -0.71
N ILE A 53 -18.86 10.55 -1.56
CA ILE A 53 -19.12 10.58 -3.02
C ILE A 53 -18.75 9.24 -3.68
N LEU A 54 -17.65 8.63 -3.23
CA LEU A 54 -17.16 7.35 -3.76
C LEU A 54 -17.83 6.12 -3.13
N ARG A 55 -18.69 6.32 -2.12
CA ARG A 55 -19.46 5.23 -1.52
C ARG A 55 -20.25 4.51 -2.63
N ASP A 56 -20.28 3.19 -2.57
CA ASP A 56 -20.95 2.28 -3.52
C ASP A 56 -20.37 2.27 -4.95
N LYS A 57 -19.43 3.17 -5.27
CA LYS A 57 -18.77 3.25 -6.59
C LYS A 57 -17.34 2.72 -6.56
N ALA A 58 -16.60 2.98 -5.49
CA ALA A 58 -15.19 2.60 -5.39
C ALA A 58 -14.75 2.40 -3.94
N ILE A 59 -13.75 1.55 -3.75
CA ILE A 59 -13.10 1.36 -2.45
C ILE A 59 -11.94 2.36 -2.32
N LEU A 60 -12.06 3.28 -1.37
CA LEU A 60 -10.99 4.22 -1.01
C LEU A 60 -10.17 3.68 0.16
N ARG A 61 -8.93 3.25 -0.11
CA ARG A 61 -7.97 2.79 0.91
C ARG A 61 -6.78 3.74 0.99
N VAL A 62 -6.39 4.14 2.20
CA VAL A 62 -5.19 4.92 2.45
C VAL A 62 -4.11 3.99 2.98
N ALA A 63 -2.98 3.92 2.29
CA ALA A 63 -1.87 3.05 2.65
C ALA A 63 -0.54 3.81 2.67
N LYS A 64 0.44 3.28 3.41
CA LYS A 64 1.82 3.77 3.32
C LYS A 64 2.39 3.44 1.94
N LYS A 65 3.03 4.43 1.30
CA LYS A 65 3.67 4.28 -0.02
C LYS A 65 4.53 3.02 -0.11
N THR A 66 5.37 2.77 0.90
CA THR A 66 6.28 1.62 0.90
C THR A 66 5.58 0.27 1.03
N LEU A 67 4.41 0.20 1.66
CA LEU A 67 3.61 -1.02 1.71
C LEU A 67 2.87 -1.23 0.39
N PHE A 68 2.35 -0.16 -0.20
CA PHE A 68 1.69 -0.22 -1.50
C PHE A 68 2.64 -0.69 -2.61
N CYS A 69 3.86 -0.15 -2.70
CA CYS A 69 4.85 -0.60 -3.69
C CYS A 69 5.14 -2.10 -3.56
N LYS A 70 5.32 -2.60 -2.34
CA LYS A 70 5.52 -4.04 -2.10
C LYS A 70 4.30 -4.88 -2.47
N ALA A 71 3.10 -4.36 -2.24
CA ALA A 71 1.86 -5.02 -2.63
C ALA A 71 1.70 -5.08 -4.15
N ALA A 72 2.05 -4.01 -4.87
CA ALA A 72 2.06 -3.96 -6.33
C ALA A 72 3.07 -4.94 -6.93
N GLU A 73 4.31 -4.95 -6.41
CA GLU A 73 5.34 -5.95 -6.76
C GLU A 73 4.82 -7.38 -6.56
N LYS A 74 4.17 -7.65 -5.42
CA LYS A 74 3.56 -8.96 -5.13
C LYS A 74 2.37 -9.28 -6.05
N ALA A 75 1.62 -8.27 -6.47
CA ALA A 75 0.48 -8.42 -7.37
C ALA A 75 0.91 -8.59 -8.85
N GLY A 76 2.19 -8.37 -9.18
CA GLY A 76 2.70 -8.44 -10.55
C GLY A 76 2.28 -7.25 -11.43
N LYS A 77 1.86 -6.14 -10.81
CA LYS A 77 1.52 -4.89 -11.49
C LYS A 77 2.54 -3.80 -11.07
N PRO A 78 2.98 -2.92 -11.99
CA PRO A 78 3.97 -1.88 -11.69
C PRO A 78 3.46 -0.85 -10.66
#